data_AF-A0A0S3S2S4-F1
#
_entry.id   AF-A0A0S3S2S4-F1
#
_cell.length_a   1.000
_cell.length_b   1.000
_cell.length_c   1.000
_cell.angle_alpha   90.00
_cell.angle_beta   90.00
_cell.angle_gamma   90.00
#
_symmetry.space_group_name_H-M   'P 1'
#
loop_
_entity.id
_entity.type
_entity.pdbx_description
1 polymer ?
#
loop_
_entity_poly.entity_id
_entity_poly.type
_entity_poly.pdbx_seq_one_letter_code
_entity_poly.pdbx_strand_id
1 'polypeptide(L)'
;MKFHKEYLDLILVPSGLLIMFAYHLFLLYKYINQPHTTVMGFENNDKRIWVERIMQADKRDVSTALSVIQSNTTAATFLASVSLTLSSLIGAWIGNTSNIFFQRQLIYGDTRPTTITIKYICLLTCFLLAFS
;
A
#
# COMPACT_ATOMS: atom_id res chain seq x y z
N MET A 1 28.05 -26.17 0.93
CA MET A 1 27.24 -25.55 2.01
C MET A 1 25.77 -25.60 1.58
N LYS A 2 24.96 -26.50 2.15
CA LYS A 2 23.52 -26.54 1.86
C LYS A 2 22.84 -25.46 2.71
N PHE A 3 22.51 -24.32 2.13
CA PHE A 3 21.65 -23.35 2.80
C PHE A 3 20.32 -24.03 3.13
N HIS A 4 20.01 -24.18 4.41
CA HIS A 4 18.69 -24.65 4.83
C HIS A 4 17.66 -23.59 4.41
N LYS A 5 16.55 -24.03 3.81
CA LYS A 5 15.49 -23.15 3.27
C LYS A 5 14.99 -22.12 4.28
N GLU A 6 15.05 -22.45 5.57
CA GLU A 6 14.65 -21.60 6.69
C GLU A 6 15.52 -20.33 6.84
N TYR A 7 16.82 -20.41 6.54
CA TYR A 7 17.71 -19.25 6.60
C TYR A 7 17.47 -18.27 5.44
N LEU A 8 16.90 -18.74 4.34
CA LEU A 8 16.62 -17.90 3.18
C LEU A 8 15.50 -16.90 3.48
N ASP A 9 14.47 -17.31 4.21
CA ASP A 9 13.37 -16.44 4.62
C ASP A 9 13.84 -15.35 5.59
N LEU A 10 14.77 -15.69 6.48
CA LEU A 10 15.35 -14.76 7.45
C LEU A 10 16.11 -13.60 6.78
N ILE A 11 16.57 -13.78 5.54
CA ILE A 11 17.28 -12.75 4.77
C ILE A 11 16.32 -12.09 3.77
N LEU A 12 15.55 -12.88 3.02
CA LEU A 12 14.74 -12.39 1.92
C LEU A 12 13.61 -11.48 2.39
N VAL A 13 12.88 -11.85 3.46
CA VAL A 13 11.76 -11.05 3.99
C VAL A 13 12.22 -9.67 4.48
N PRO A 14 13.18 -9.54 5.41
CA PRO A 14 13.64 -8.23 5.85
C PRO A 14 14.34 -7.44 4.74
N SER A 15 15.07 -8.10 3.83
CA SER A 15 15.69 -7.41 2.69
C SER A 15 14.64 -6.79 1.76
N GLY A 16 13.54 -7.51 1.47
CA GLY A 16 12.44 -7.00 0.67
C GLY A 16 11.75 -5.80 1.31
N LEU A 17 11.46 -5.88 2.63
CA LEU A 17 10.90 -4.77 3.39
C LEU A 17 11.85 -3.56 3.41
N LEU A 18 13.15 -3.79 3.57
CA LEU A 18 14.17 -2.74 3.57
C LEU A 18 14.24 -2.04 2.22
N ILE A 19 14.27 -2.80 1.11
CA ILE A 19 14.27 -2.23 -0.25
C ILE A 19 13.00 -1.39 -0.48
N MET A 20 11.84 -1.90 -0.08
CA MET A 20 10.58 -1.16 -0.21
C MET A 20 10.63 0.14 0.60
N PHE A 21 11.07 0.07 1.86
CA PHE A 21 11.18 1.24 2.73
C PHE A 21 12.19 2.27 2.21
N ALA A 22 13.37 1.82 1.80
CA ALA A 22 14.42 2.66 1.22
C ALA A 22 13.94 3.35 -0.07
N TYR A 23 13.19 2.64 -0.92
CA TYR A 23 12.58 3.22 -2.11
C TYR A 23 11.60 4.35 -1.74
N HIS A 24 10.73 4.15 -0.76
CA HIS A 24 9.78 5.19 -0.33
C HIS A 24 10.47 6.38 0.33
N LEU A 25 11.54 6.16 1.11
CA LEU A 25 12.37 7.24 1.65
C LEU A 25 13.08 8.02 0.55
N PHE A 26 13.64 7.33 -0.45
CA PHE A 26 14.28 7.97 -1.60
C PHE A 26 13.25 8.78 -2.40
N LEU A 27 12.06 8.23 -2.63
CA LEU A 27 10.97 8.92 -3.31
C LEU A 27 10.53 10.17 -2.53
N LEU A 28 10.41 10.06 -1.20
CA LEU A 28 10.08 11.19 -0.32
C LEU A 28 11.17 12.27 -0.37
N TYR A 29 12.44 11.87 -0.27
CA TYR A 29 13.57 12.78 -0.41
C TYR A 29 13.54 13.53 -1.75
N LYS A 30 13.29 12.80 -2.85
CA LYS A 30 13.18 13.39 -4.19
C LYS A 30 11.96 14.30 -4.31
N TYR A 31 10.84 13.94 -3.71
CA TYR A 31 9.62 14.76 -3.69
C TYR A 31 9.83 16.09 -2.96
N ILE A 32 10.53 16.10 -1.83
CA ILE A 32 10.80 17.32 -1.05
C ILE A 32 11.84 18.22 -1.73
N ASN A 33 12.95 17.64 -2.21
CA ASN A 33 14.08 18.43 -2.71
C ASN A 33 13.98 18.75 -4.21
N GLN A 34 13.29 17.92 -4.99
CA GLN A 34 13.20 18.02 -6.45
C GLN A 34 11.78 17.70 -6.96
N PRO A 35 10.74 18.42 -6.49
CA PRO A 35 9.35 18.08 -6.79
C PRO A 35 9.05 17.97 -8.29
N HIS A 36 9.63 18.83 -9.13
CA HIS A 36 9.43 18.83 -10.59
C HIS A 36 10.00 17.61 -11.32
N THR A 37 10.79 16.77 -10.64
CA THR A 37 11.35 15.53 -11.20
C THR A 37 10.51 14.30 -10.85
N THR A 38 9.40 14.49 -10.14
CA THR A 38 8.46 13.43 -9.75
C THR A 38 7.07 13.77 -10.25
N VAL A 39 6.31 12.77 -10.70
CA VAL A 39 4.91 12.95 -11.11
C VAL A 39 4.08 13.52 -9.97
N MET A 40 4.24 12.98 -8.75
CA MET A 40 3.54 13.45 -7.55
C MET A 40 3.83 14.93 -7.24
N GLY A 41 5.08 15.37 -7.36
CA GLY A 41 5.45 16.76 -7.11
C GLY A 41 4.89 17.71 -8.16
N PHE A 42 4.88 17.31 -9.43
CA PHE A 42 4.25 18.08 -10.50
C PHE A 42 2.73 18.18 -10.31
N GLU A 43 2.05 17.07 -10.05
CA GLU A 43 0.62 17.04 -9.77
C GLU A 43 0.24 17.88 -8.54
N ASN A 44 1.06 17.88 -7.49
CA ASN A 44 0.81 18.69 -6.30
C ASN A 44 0.93 20.20 -6.60
N ASN A 45 1.87 20.59 -7.45
CA ASN A 45 1.97 21.96 -7.93
C ASN A 45 0.73 22.38 -8.72
N ASP A 46 0.27 21.53 -9.64
CA ASP A 46 -0.93 21.79 -10.45
C ASP A 46 -2.19 21.88 -9.59
N LYS A 47 -2.32 21.00 -8.58
CA LYS A 47 -3.40 21.05 -7.59
C LYS A 47 -3.39 22.35 -6.80
N ARG A 48 -2.21 22.86 -6.40
CA ARG A 48 -2.11 24.16 -5.69
C ARG A 48 -2.61 25.30 -6.56
N ILE A 49 -2.13 25.39 -7.81
CA ILE A 49 -2.57 26.41 -8.76
C ILE A 49 -4.08 26.29 -9.03
N TRP A 50 -4.58 25.07 -9.19
CA TRP A 50 -6.01 24.79 -9.38
C TRP A 50 -6.86 25.30 -8.21
N VAL A 51 -6.45 25.05 -6.96
CA VAL A 51 -7.12 25.57 -5.75
C VAL A 51 -7.11 27.11 -5.73
N GLU A 52 -5.97 27.73 -5.99
CA GLU A 52 -5.86 29.21 -6.04
C GLU A 52 -6.82 29.82 -7.06
N ARG A 53 -6.98 29.19 -8.23
CA ARG A 53 -7.92 29.63 -9.27
C ARG A 53 -9.37 29.45 -8.86
N ILE A 54 -9.72 28.34 -8.21
CA ILE A 54 -11.09 28.11 -7.71
C ILE A 54 -11.48 29.11 -6.62
N MET A 55 -10.54 29.48 -5.74
CA MET A 55 -10.81 30.48 -4.71
C MET A 55 -11.16 31.87 -5.28
N GLN A 56 -10.79 32.13 -6.54
CA GLN A 56 -11.09 33.37 -7.27
C GLN A 56 -12.27 33.21 -8.25
N ALA A 57 -12.82 32.01 -8.41
CA ALA A 57 -13.82 31.69 -9.41
C ALA A 57 -15.25 31.96 -8.93
N ASP A 58 -16.19 31.96 -9.87
CA ASP A 58 -17.61 32.12 -9.59
C ASP A 58 -18.21 30.92 -8.82
N LYS A 59 -19.35 31.14 -8.16
CA LYS A 59 -20.04 30.12 -7.34
C LYS A 59 -20.27 28.79 -8.06
N ARG A 60 -20.51 28.81 -9.38
CA ARG A 60 -20.72 27.59 -10.17
C ARG A 60 -19.45 26.73 -10.24
N ASP A 61 -18.30 27.35 -10.47
CA ASP A 61 -17.02 26.66 -10.64
C ASP A 61 -16.53 26.12 -9.28
N VAL A 62 -16.82 26.83 -8.19
CA VAL A 62 -16.62 26.35 -6.81
C VAL A 62 -17.45 25.08 -6.52
N SER A 63 -18.71 25.04 -6.96
CA SER A 63 -19.57 23.84 -6.80
C SER A 63 -18.99 22.63 -7.54
N THR A 64 -18.52 22.82 -8.77
CA THR A 64 -17.84 21.76 -9.53
C THR A 64 -16.57 21.29 -8.83
N ALA A 65 -15.75 22.22 -8.31
CA ALA A 65 -14.55 21.88 -7.56
C ALA A 65 -14.85 21.04 -6.31
N LEU A 66 -15.88 21.42 -5.54
CA LEU A 66 -16.33 20.65 -4.38
C LEU A 66 -16.77 19.24 -4.77
N SER A 67 -17.49 19.11 -5.89
CA SER A 67 -17.88 17.79 -6.42
C SER A 67 -16.66 16.91 -6.79
N VAL A 68 -15.61 17.50 -7.37
CA VAL A 68 -14.35 16.78 -7.67
C VAL A 68 -13.62 16.34 -6.39
N ILE A 69 -13.54 17.21 -5.38
CA ILE A 69 -12.92 16.87 -4.10
C ILE A 69 -13.72 15.76 -3.40
N GLN A 70 -15.05 15.87 -3.42
CA GLN A 70 -15.94 14.88 -2.83
C GLN A 70 -15.81 13.53 -3.55
N SER A 71 -15.83 13.49 -4.89
CA SER A 71 -15.71 12.24 -5.64
C SER A 71 -14.38 11.54 -5.39
N ASN A 72 -13.27 12.29 -5.32
CA ASN A 72 -11.97 11.73 -5.01
C ASN A 72 -11.91 11.18 -3.56
N THR A 73 -12.47 11.92 -2.60
CA THR A 73 -12.56 11.48 -1.19
C THR A 73 -13.41 10.22 -1.07
N THR A 74 -14.56 10.16 -1.75
CA THR A 74 -15.41 8.96 -1.77
C THR A 74 -14.70 7.78 -2.40
N ALA A 75 -13.95 7.98 -3.49
CA ALA A 75 -13.15 6.93 -4.12
C ALA A 75 -12.06 6.39 -3.18
N ALA A 76 -11.34 7.28 -2.47
CA ALA A 76 -10.34 6.90 -1.48
C ALA A 76 -10.95 6.09 -0.32
N THR A 77 -12.05 6.56 0.27
CA THR A 77 -12.75 5.84 1.36
C THR A 77 -13.30 4.49 0.90
N PHE A 78 -13.76 4.40 -0.36
CA PHE A 78 -14.20 3.14 -0.95
C PHE A 78 -13.04 2.15 -1.08
N LEU A 79 -11.90 2.57 -1.62
CA LEU A 79 -10.69 1.74 -1.73
C LEU A 79 -10.20 1.26 -0.35
N ALA A 80 -10.19 2.15 0.65
CA ALA A 80 -9.84 1.79 2.02
C ALA A 80 -10.79 0.72 2.59
N SER A 81 -12.10 0.87 2.37
CA SER A 81 -13.12 -0.10 2.79
C SER A 81 -12.97 -1.45 2.07
N VAL A 82 -12.68 -1.45 0.78
CA VAL A 82 -12.40 -2.67 -0.01
C VAL A 82 -11.12 -3.35 0.52
N SER A 83 -10.08 -2.57 0.81
CA SER A 83 -8.83 -3.09 1.36
C SER A 83 -9.02 -3.76 2.73
N LEU A 84 -9.80 -3.13 3.62
CA LEU A 84 -10.16 -3.69 4.92
C LEU A 84 -11.00 -4.97 4.81
N THR A 85 -12.02 -4.97 3.95
CA THR A 85 -12.89 -6.15 3.75
C THR A 85 -12.11 -7.33 3.15
N LEU A 86 -11.26 -7.07 2.15
CA LEU A 86 -10.42 -8.12 1.55
C LEU A 86 -9.39 -8.66 2.55
N SER A 87 -8.78 -7.79 3.36
CA SER A 87 -7.84 -8.20 4.40
C SER A 87 -8.49 -9.09 5.45
N SER A 88 -9.72 -8.75 5.88
CA SER A 88 -10.52 -9.58 6.79
C SER A 88 -10.91 -10.92 6.17
N LEU A 89 -11.34 -10.91 4.90
CA LEU A 89 -11.71 -12.13 4.17
C LEU A 89 -10.52 -13.09 4.03
N ILE A 90 -9.35 -12.59 3.64
CA ILE A 90 -8.12 -13.38 3.53
C ILE A 90 -7.69 -13.90 4.91
N GLY A 91 -7.75 -13.06 5.94
CA GLY A 91 -7.44 -13.45 7.32
C GLY A 91 -8.35 -14.59 7.83
N ALA A 92 -9.66 -14.47 7.62
CA ALA A 92 -10.64 -15.50 7.98
C ALA A 92 -10.44 -16.79 7.16
N TRP A 93 -10.12 -16.67 5.86
CA TRP A 93 -9.86 -17.81 4.98
C TRP A 93 -8.64 -18.63 5.43
N ILE A 94 -7.55 -17.94 5.82
CA ILE A 94 -6.32 -18.57 6.33
C ILE A 94 -6.55 -19.17 7.71
N GLY A 95 -7.37 -18.54 8.56
CA GLY A 95 -7.72 -19.05 9.89
C GLY A 95 -8.51 -20.36 9.87
N ASN A 96 -9.07 -20.76 8.74
CA ASN A 96 -9.81 -22.02 8.61
C ASN A 96 -8.86 -23.21 8.41
N THR A 97 -8.80 -24.09 9.42
CA THR A 97 -7.83 -25.19 9.60
C THR A 97 -7.76 -26.21 8.44
N SER A 98 -8.80 -26.29 7.61
CA SER A 98 -8.85 -27.18 6.44
C SER A 98 -7.92 -26.78 5.29
N ASN A 99 -7.44 -25.53 5.24
CA ASN A 99 -6.60 -25.02 4.14
C ASN A 99 -5.08 -25.15 4.36
N ILE A 100 -4.64 -25.64 5.53
CA ILE A 100 -3.21 -25.75 5.90
C ILE A 100 -2.43 -26.64 4.91
N PHE A 101 -3.09 -27.60 4.27
CA PHE A 101 -2.47 -28.51 3.30
C PHE A 101 -2.10 -27.80 1.98
N PHE A 102 -2.95 -26.90 1.49
CA PHE A 102 -2.71 -26.13 0.26
C PHE A 102 -1.62 -25.05 0.47
N GLN A 103 -1.57 -24.50 1.68
CA GLN A 103 -0.60 -23.49 2.12
C GLN A 103 0.85 -24.03 2.10
N ARG A 104 1.06 -25.34 2.37
CA ARG A 104 2.39 -25.96 2.30
C ARG A 104 2.93 -26.19 0.89
N GLN A 105 2.06 -26.30 -0.12
CA GLN A 105 2.47 -26.47 -1.51
C GLN A 105 2.85 -25.14 -2.18
N LEU A 106 2.18 -24.05 -1.79
CA LEU A 106 2.38 -22.73 -2.40
C LEU A 106 3.53 -21.93 -1.77
N ILE A 107 3.90 -22.23 -0.52
CA ILE A 107 4.90 -21.48 0.24
C ILE A 107 6.27 -22.14 0.13
N TYR A 108 7.22 -21.40 -0.45
CA TYR A 108 8.64 -21.73 -0.42
C TYR A 108 9.29 -21.20 0.87
N GLY A 109 10.15 -21.99 1.52
CA GLY A 109 10.88 -21.59 2.74
C GLY A 109 10.46 -22.35 4.00
N ASP A 110 10.58 -21.70 5.16
CA ASP A 110 10.15 -22.20 6.47
C ASP A 110 8.62 -22.33 6.53
N THR A 111 8.15 -23.54 6.86
CA THR A 111 6.73 -23.88 6.95
C THR A 111 6.19 -23.85 8.38
N ARG A 112 6.96 -23.34 9.35
CA ARG A 112 6.47 -23.19 10.72
C ARG A 112 5.25 -22.24 10.74
N PRO A 113 4.19 -22.58 11.50
CA PRO A 113 2.94 -21.80 11.51
C PRO A 113 3.17 -20.34 11.92
N THR A 114 4.08 -20.09 12.87
CA THR A 114 4.46 -18.74 13.32
C THR A 114 5.07 -17.89 12.20
N THR A 115 6.01 -18.47 11.44
CA THR A 115 6.71 -17.78 10.33
C THR A 115 5.74 -17.44 9.20
N ILE A 116 4.81 -18.36 8.91
CA ILE A 116 3.77 -18.15 7.92
C ILE A 116 2.82 -17.01 8.33
N THR A 117 2.35 -16.99 9.59
CA THR A 117 1.49 -15.91 10.09
C THR A 117 2.16 -14.54 9.96
N ILE A 118 3.46 -14.43 10.28
CA ILE A 118 4.21 -13.17 10.15
C ILE A 118 4.28 -12.72 8.68
N LYS A 119 4.57 -13.63 7.74
CA LYS A 119 4.58 -13.33 6.29
C LYS A 119 3.23 -12.74 5.84
N TYR A 120 2.12 -13.34 6.28
CA TYR A 120 0.78 -12.85 5.94
C TYR A 120 0.45 -11.51 6.59
N ILE A 121 0.79 -11.30 7.86
CA ILE A 121 0.60 -10.00 8.53
C ILE A 121 1.37 -8.91 7.77
N CYS A 122 2.65 -9.14 7.44
CA CYS A 122 3.43 -8.18 6.67
C CYS A 122 2.80 -7.85 5.30
N LEU A 123 2.33 -8.86 4.57
CA LEU A 123 1.66 -8.67 3.28
C LEU A 123 0.33 -7.92 3.42
N LEU A 124 -0.50 -8.29 4.40
CA LEU A 124 -1.78 -7.63 4.66
C LEU A 124 -1.58 -6.18 5.12
N THR A 125 -0.61 -5.91 5.99
CA THR A 125 -0.27 -4.54 6.39
C THR A 125 0.24 -3.73 5.19
N CYS A 126 1.08 -4.31 4.33
CA CYS A 126 1.54 -3.63 3.12
C CYS A 126 0.38 -3.34 2.16
N PHE A 127 -0.55 -4.29 2.00
CA PHE A 127 -1.75 -4.11 1.17
C PHE A 127 -2.68 -3.03 1.74
N LEU A 128 -2.90 -3.03 3.06
CA LEU A 128 -3.66 -1.98 3.75
C LEU A 128 -3.02 -0.62 3.53
N LEU A 129 -1.72 -0.47 3.75
CA LEU A 129 -1.01 0.80 3.56
C LEU A 129 -1.00 1.30 2.11
N ALA A 130 -1.13 0.41 1.12
CA ALA A 130 -1.14 0.80 -0.28
C ALA A 130 -2.50 1.36 -0.76
N PHE A 131 -3.60 0.97 -0.11
CA PHE A 131 -4.96 1.29 -0.54
C PHE A 131 -5.81 2.03 0.51
N SER A 132 -5.28 2.19 1.73
CA SER A 132 -5.81 3.07 2.79
C SER A 132 -5.23 4.47 2.67
#